data_AF-A0A954BFI6-F1
#
_entry.id   AF-A0A954BFI6-F1
#
_cell.length_a   1.000
_cell.length_b   1.000
_cell.length_c   1.000
_cell.angle_alpha   90.00
_cell.angle_beta   90.00
_cell.angle_gamma   90.00
#
_symmetry.space_group_name_H-M   'P 1'
#
loop_
_entity.id
_entity.type
_entity.pdbx_description
1 polymer ?
#
loop_
_entity_poly.entity_id
_entity_poly.type
_entity_poly.pdbx_seq_one_letter_code
_entity_poly.pdbx_strand_id
1 'polypeptide(L)'
;MAKATKKKAAAPKKAAAPKVAKPAKAPSQKEVLMEKYVADLKEKVGEARPDMALLEGAVKACGPAIYKSDSATVAATQKDELERIKKTFIAKKLGVADAAKADAAIAEAIEKYGRSVRAKHRPVVYYLIAKALRKGAALK
;
A
#
# COMPACT_ATOMS: atom_id res chain seq x y z
N MET A 1 2.70 -75.93 -14.91
CA MET A 1 3.37 -75.15 -15.99
C MET A 1 2.33 -74.79 -17.04
N ALA A 2 1.98 -73.52 -17.20
CA ALA A 2 1.22 -73.04 -18.36
C ALA A 2 1.72 -71.63 -18.70
N LYS A 3 2.11 -71.47 -19.97
CA LYS A 3 2.86 -70.35 -20.52
C LYS A 3 2.00 -69.11 -20.68
N ALA A 4 2.64 -67.96 -20.46
CA ALA A 4 2.15 -66.63 -20.77
C ALA A 4 1.94 -66.41 -22.27
N THR A 5 0.87 -65.70 -22.63
CA THR A 5 0.75 -65.00 -23.92
C THR A 5 0.35 -63.55 -23.69
N LYS A 6 1.17 -62.69 -24.28
CA LYS A 6 1.26 -61.23 -24.15
C LYS A 6 0.29 -60.57 -25.14
N LYS A 7 -0.62 -59.70 -24.67
CA LYS A 7 -1.36 -58.78 -25.54
C LYS A 7 -0.91 -57.34 -25.26
N LYS A 8 -0.45 -56.67 -26.32
CA LYS A 8 0.06 -55.29 -26.38
C LYS A 8 -1.08 -54.35 -26.82
N ALA A 9 -0.93 -53.07 -26.44
CA ALA A 9 -1.68 -51.86 -26.81
C ALA A 9 -2.86 -51.51 -25.88
N ALA A 10 -3.11 -50.26 -25.46
CA ALA A 10 -2.56 -48.96 -25.80
C ALA A 10 -2.59 -48.04 -24.56
N ALA A 11 -1.74 -47.02 -24.54
CA ALA A 11 -1.55 -46.07 -23.45
C ALA A 11 -2.78 -45.18 -23.20
N PRO A 12 -3.20 -44.94 -21.95
CA PRO A 12 -3.94 -43.73 -21.61
C PRO A 12 -2.95 -42.58 -21.42
N LYS A 13 -3.39 -41.42 -21.90
CA LYS A 13 -2.64 -40.19 -22.10
C LYS A 13 -2.02 -39.69 -20.79
N LYS A 14 -0.77 -39.24 -20.92
CA LYS A 14 0.04 -38.49 -19.95
C LYS A 14 -0.81 -37.39 -19.29
N ALA A 15 -1.25 -37.62 -18.05
CA ALA A 15 -1.66 -36.52 -17.19
C ALA A 15 -0.45 -35.61 -17.03
N ALA A 16 -0.61 -34.35 -17.42
CA ALA A 16 0.42 -33.34 -17.29
C ALA A 16 0.90 -33.30 -15.83
N ALA A 17 2.22 -33.28 -15.67
CA ALA A 17 2.91 -33.25 -14.40
C ALA A 17 2.32 -32.20 -13.44
N PRO A 18 2.26 -32.48 -12.13
CA PRO A 18 1.98 -31.44 -11.15
C PRO A 18 3.06 -30.36 -11.31
N LYS A 19 2.64 -29.17 -11.77
CA LYS A 19 3.51 -27.98 -11.73
C LYS A 19 3.80 -27.73 -10.26
N VAL A 20 5.06 -27.98 -9.89
CA VAL A 20 5.65 -27.78 -8.57
C VAL A 20 5.19 -26.42 -8.02
N ALA A 21 4.41 -26.46 -6.94
CA ALA A 21 4.09 -25.27 -6.17
C ALA A 21 5.42 -24.65 -5.70
N LYS A 22 5.66 -23.38 -6.04
CA LYS A 22 6.78 -22.62 -5.46
C LYS A 22 6.68 -22.69 -3.93
N PRO A 23 7.80 -22.82 -3.21
CA PRO A 23 7.79 -22.78 -1.75
C PRO A 23 7.23 -21.43 -1.29
N ALA A 24 6.42 -21.43 -0.23
CA ALA A 24 5.86 -20.22 0.38
C ALA A 24 6.99 -19.29 0.81
N LYS A 25 7.21 -18.22 0.04
CA LYS A 25 8.17 -17.15 0.37
C LYS A 25 7.60 -16.38 1.56
N ALA A 26 8.37 -16.22 2.63
CA ALA A 26 8.01 -15.32 3.73
C ALA A 26 7.58 -13.95 3.15
N PRO A 27 6.49 -13.34 3.66
CA PRO A 27 5.96 -12.10 3.08
C PRO A 27 7.06 -11.04 3.09
N SER A 28 7.23 -10.37 1.96
CA SER A 28 8.21 -9.29 1.85
C SER A 28 7.85 -8.18 2.84
N GLN A 29 8.86 -7.43 3.28
CA GLN A 29 8.65 -6.31 4.20
C GLN A 29 7.61 -5.30 3.68
N LYS A 30 7.52 -5.13 2.36
CA LYS A 30 6.52 -4.26 1.72
C LYS A 30 5.10 -4.81 1.87
N GLU A 31 4.90 -6.13 1.72
CA GLU A 31 3.59 -6.77 1.88
C GLU A 31 3.09 -6.65 3.32
N VAL A 32 3.97 -6.91 4.30
CA VAL A 32 3.66 -6.73 5.73
C VAL A 32 3.28 -5.28 6.05
N LEU A 33 3.98 -4.30 5.47
CA LEU A 33 3.63 -2.89 5.64
C LEU A 33 2.30 -2.55 4.97
N MET A 34 2.01 -3.11 3.81
CA MET A 34 0.75 -2.88 3.10
C MET A 34 -0.44 -3.36 3.93
N GLU A 35 -0.35 -4.55 4.52
CA GLU A 35 -1.38 -5.08 5.42
C GLU A 35 -1.65 -4.14 6.60
N LYS A 36 -0.59 -3.62 7.22
CA LYS A 36 -0.70 -2.62 8.31
C LYS A 36 -1.40 -1.35 7.85
N TYR A 37 -1.08 -0.85 6.66
CA TYR A 37 -1.70 0.37 6.13
C TYR A 37 -3.18 0.17 5.77
N VAL A 38 -3.54 -1.01 5.27
CA VAL A 38 -4.95 -1.38 5.04
C VAL A 38 -5.71 -1.50 6.34
N ALA A 39 -5.11 -2.11 7.38
CA ALA A 39 -5.70 -2.19 8.71
C ALA A 39 -5.93 -0.79 9.29
N ASP A 40 -4.92 0.09 9.22
CA ASP A 40 -5.04 1.49 9.68
C ASP A 40 -6.17 2.24 8.95
N LEU A 41 -6.31 2.07 7.64
CA LEU A 41 -7.41 2.68 6.88
C LEU A 41 -8.78 2.17 7.32
N LYS A 42 -8.91 0.88 7.63
CA LYS A 42 -10.19 0.29 8.07
C LYS A 42 -10.54 0.66 9.51
N GLU A 43 -9.59 0.49 10.41
CA GLU A 43 -9.81 0.54 11.87
C GLU A 43 -9.70 1.95 12.43
N LYS A 44 -8.73 2.74 11.94
CA LYS A 44 -8.45 4.09 12.49
C LYS A 44 -9.14 5.18 11.69
N VAL A 45 -9.15 5.04 10.36
CA VAL A 45 -9.75 6.04 9.45
C VAL A 45 -11.23 5.76 9.17
N GLY A 46 -11.67 4.50 9.24
CA GLY A 46 -13.05 4.10 8.94
C GLY A 46 -13.34 3.89 7.44
N GLU A 47 -12.32 3.68 6.61
CA GLU A 47 -12.48 3.34 5.19
C GLU A 47 -12.88 1.87 5.05
N ALA A 48 -14.18 1.61 4.85
CA ALA A 48 -14.70 0.24 4.69
C ALA A 48 -14.09 -0.50 3.48
N ARG A 49 -13.78 0.23 2.40
CA ARG A 49 -13.19 -0.31 1.16
C ARG A 49 -12.04 0.59 0.68
N PRO A 50 -10.82 0.38 1.19
CA PRO A 50 -9.65 1.15 0.75
C PRO A 50 -9.35 0.97 -0.74
N ASP A 51 -9.04 2.06 -1.44
CA ASP A 51 -8.55 2.00 -2.83
C ASP A 51 -7.10 1.52 -2.83
N MET A 52 -6.91 0.24 -3.13
CA MET A 52 -5.60 -0.42 -3.11
C MET A 52 -4.62 0.19 -4.12
N ALA A 53 -5.09 0.60 -5.29
CA ALA A 53 -4.22 1.21 -6.30
C ALA A 53 -3.71 2.59 -5.83
N LEU A 54 -4.60 3.37 -5.20
CA LEU A 54 -4.21 4.64 -4.59
C LEU A 54 -3.22 4.45 -3.43
N LEU A 55 -3.45 3.44 -2.57
CA LEU A 55 -2.56 3.13 -1.46
C LEU A 55 -1.19 2.66 -1.96
N GLU A 56 -1.14 1.78 -2.97
CA GLU A 56 0.11 1.39 -3.61
C GLU A 56 0.86 2.57 -4.20
N GLY A 57 0.14 3.48 -4.86
CA GLY A 57 0.67 4.75 -5.34
C GLY A 57 1.28 5.60 -4.23
N ALA A 58 0.59 5.72 -3.10
CA ALA A 58 1.08 6.44 -1.93
C ALA A 58 2.33 5.77 -1.32
N VAL A 59 2.39 4.44 -1.25
CA VAL A 59 3.57 3.67 -0.82
C VAL A 59 4.74 3.92 -1.76
N LYS A 60 4.52 3.89 -3.08
CA LYS A 60 5.55 4.21 -4.09
C LYS A 60 6.04 5.66 -3.94
N ALA A 61 5.15 6.62 -3.69
CA ALA A 61 5.49 8.02 -3.49
C ALA A 61 6.35 8.25 -2.23
N CYS A 62 6.18 7.43 -1.20
CA CYS A 62 7.03 7.46 -0.01
C CYS A 62 8.43 6.84 -0.25
N GLY A 63 8.53 5.90 -1.20
CA GLY A 63 9.80 5.25 -1.54
C GLY A 63 10.43 4.50 -0.34
N PRO A 64 11.76 4.49 -0.18
CA PRO A 64 12.44 3.73 0.87
C PRO A 64 12.21 4.29 2.28
N ALA A 65 11.60 5.47 2.41
CA ALA A 65 11.32 6.09 3.70
C ALA A 65 10.39 5.24 4.58
N ILE A 66 9.56 4.38 3.98
CA ILE A 66 8.63 3.51 4.71
C ILE A 66 9.32 2.45 5.57
N TYR A 67 10.59 2.16 5.29
CA TYR A 67 11.36 1.13 5.99
C TYR A 67 12.15 1.68 7.18
N LYS A 68 12.19 3.01 7.36
CA LYS A 68 12.88 3.67 8.48
C LYS A 68 11.86 4.17 9.49
N SER A 69 12.01 3.79 10.76
CA SER A 69 11.07 4.13 11.83
C SER A 69 10.75 5.63 11.91
N ASP A 70 11.77 6.48 11.83
CA ASP A 70 11.64 7.95 11.96
C ASP A 70 10.97 8.59 10.73
N SER A 71 11.08 7.97 9.56
CA SER A 71 10.57 8.53 8.31
C SER A 71 9.23 7.93 7.87
N ALA A 72 8.89 6.74 8.39
CA ALA A 72 7.66 6.02 8.06
C ALA A 72 6.41 6.64 8.66
N THR A 73 6.54 7.56 9.63
CA THR A 73 5.43 8.24 10.28
C THR A 73 5.48 9.76 10.07
N VAL A 74 4.35 10.42 10.33
CA VAL A 74 4.17 11.87 10.23
C VAL A 74 3.88 12.44 11.61
N ALA A 75 4.71 13.37 12.05
CA ALA A 75 4.51 14.13 13.27
C ALA A 75 3.52 15.28 13.02
N ALA A 76 2.24 15.02 13.24
CA ALA A 76 1.13 15.94 12.93
C ALA A 76 1.19 17.32 13.65
N THR A 77 1.98 17.45 14.71
CA THR A 77 2.15 18.70 15.47
C THR A 77 3.42 19.46 15.12
N GLN A 78 4.30 18.88 14.29
CA GLN A 78 5.56 19.51 13.91
C GLN A 78 5.36 20.32 12.63
N LYS A 79 5.47 21.65 12.74
CA LYS A 79 5.22 22.55 11.60
C LYS A 79 6.16 22.27 10.42
N ASP A 80 7.44 22.03 10.67
CA ASP A 80 8.44 21.73 9.64
C ASP A 80 8.12 20.44 8.88
N GLU A 81 7.55 19.44 9.57
CA GLU A 81 7.08 18.20 8.96
C GLU A 81 5.95 18.46 7.96
N LEU A 82 4.95 19.25 8.37
CA LEU A 82 3.79 19.58 7.55
C LEU A 82 4.20 20.46 6.36
N GLU A 83 5.10 21.43 6.57
CA GLU A 83 5.66 22.24 5.50
C GLU A 83 6.42 21.40 4.47
N ARG A 84 7.20 20.40 4.93
CA ARG A 84 7.90 19.51 4.02
C ARG A 84 6.92 18.70 3.18
N ILE A 85 5.84 18.19 3.77
CA ILE A 85 4.78 17.47 3.03
C ILE A 85 4.12 18.40 2.01
N LYS A 86 3.81 19.64 2.39
CA LYS A 86 3.25 20.66 1.49
C LYS A 86 4.17 20.93 0.29
N LYS A 87 5.46 21.23 0.55
CA LYS A 87 6.43 21.62 -0.49
C LYS A 87 6.85 20.45 -1.39
N THR A 88 6.94 19.23 -0.85
CA THR A 88 7.48 18.09 -1.61
C THR A 88 6.38 17.21 -2.20
N PHE A 89 5.43 16.77 -1.40
CA PHE A 89 4.39 15.86 -1.86
C PHE A 89 3.26 16.64 -2.54
N ILE A 90 2.64 17.61 -1.86
CA ILE A 90 1.45 18.29 -2.40
C ILE A 90 1.80 19.16 -3.61
N ALA A 91 2.81 20.03 -3.49
CA ALA A 91 3.19 20.91 -4.59
C ALA A 91 3.86 20.16 -5.76
N LYS A 92 4.89 19.33 -5.51
CA LYS A 92 5.64 18.70 -6.61
C LYS A 92 5.03 17.40 -7.14
N LYS A 93 4.41 16.56 -6.29
CA LYS A 93 3.82 15.29 -6.75
C LYS A 93 2.36 15.44 -7.17
N LEU A 94 1.55 16.17 -6.39
CA LEU A 94 0.12 16.33 -6.71
C LEU A 94 -0.18 17.58 -7.57
N GLY A 95 0.80 18.47 -7.75
CA GLY A 95 0.68 19.67 -8.58
C GLY A 95 -0.25 20.74 -7.98
N VAL A 96 -0.36 20.80 -6.66
CA VAL A 96 -1.22 21.78 -5.96
C VAL A 96 -0.33 22.86 -5.33
N ALA A 97 -0.30 24.04 -5.96
CA ALA A 97 0.49 25.20 -5.51
C ALA A 97 -0.25 26.09 -4.49
N ASP A 98 -1.57 25.93 -4.37
CA ASP A 98 -2.42 26.68 -3.45
C ASP A 98 -2.14 26.25 -2.00
N ALA A 99 -1.48 27.13 -1.25
CA ALA A 99 -1.05 26.85 0.11
C ALA A 99 -2.23 26.60 1.06
N ALA A 100 -3.31 27.37 0.96
CA ALA A 100 -4.48 27.22 1.82
C ALA A 100 -5.17 25.87 1.58
N LYS A 101 -5.30 25.44 0.32
CA LYS A 101 -5.82 24.11 -0.01
C LYS A 101 -4.91 23.00 0.49
N ALA A 102 -3.59 23.17 0.40
CA ALA A 102 -2.64 22.20 0.89
C ALA A 102 -2.74 22.04 2.43
N ASP A 103 -2.79 23.15 3.16
CA ASP A 103 -2.91 23.15 4.62
C ASP A 103 -4.25 22.55 5.06
N ALA A 104 -5.35 22.89 4.38
CA ALA A 104 -6.66 22.28 4.63
C ALA A 104 -6.67 20.76 4.40
N ALA A 105 -6.07 20.29 3.31
CA ALA A 105 -6.01 18.85 3.01
C ALA A 105 -5.14 18.08 4.01
N ILE A 106 -4.04 18.68 4.49
CA ILE A 106 -3.21 18.09 5.55
C ILE A 106 -4.00 18.00 6.85
N ALA A 107 -4.68 19.08 7.25
CA ALA A 107 -5.50 19.11 8.45
C ALA A 107 -6.61 18.05 8.38
N GLU A 108 -7.35 17.99 7.27
CA GLU A 108 -8.39 16.98 7.05
C GLU A 108 -7.85 15.55 7.14
N ALA A 109 -6.68 15.28 6.54
CA ALA A 109 -6.04 13.97 6.63
C ALA A 109 -5.65 13.61 8.07
N ILE A 110 -5.15 14.58 8.86
CA ILE A 110 -4.79 14.38 10.27
C ILE A 110 -6.04 14.13 11.13
N GLU A 111 -7.12 14.89 10.90
CA GLU A 111 -8.42 14.68 11.57
C GLU A 111 -8.96 13.29 11.27
N LYS A 112 -9.01 12.91 9.99
CA LYS A 112 -9.53 11.62 9.55
C LYS A 112 -8.72 10.44 10.08
N TYR A 113 -7.41 10.58 10.21
CA TYR A 113 -6.58 9.56 10.86
C TYR A 113 -6.88 9.48 12.36
N GLY A 114 -7.24 10.61 12.98
CA GLY A 114 -7.44 10.74 14.41
C GLY A 114 -6.22 11.37 15.07
N ARG A 115 -6.45 12.49 15.77
CA ARG A 115 -5.38 13.25 16.46
C ARG A 115 -4.64 12.41 17.49
N SER A 116 -5.36 11.56 18.23
CA SER A 116 -4.84 10.70 19.29
C SER A 116 -3.90 9.58 18.80
N VAL A 117 -3.92 9.26 17.50
CA VAL A 117 -3.02 8.25 16.93
C VAL A 117 -1.60 8.80 16.91
N ARG A 118 -0.71 8.25 17.74
CA ARG A 118 0.67 8.74 17.84
C ARG A 118 1.50 8.44 16.59
N ALA A 119 1.33 7.24 16.03
CA ALA A 119 2.02 6.80 14.83
C ALA A 119 1.08 6.90 13.62
N LYS A 120 1.12 8.03 12.91
CA LYS A 120 0.40 8.22 11.65
C LYS A 120 1.30 7.81 10.49
N HIS A 121 1.03 6.68 9.84
CA HIS A 121 1.88 6.18 8.77
C HIS A 121 1.82 7.09 7.54
N ARG A 122 2.99 7.47 7.02
CA ARG A 122 3.12 8.42 5.91
C ARG A 122 2.33 8.00 4.65
N PRO A 123 2.34 6.72 4.21
CA PRO A 123 1.55 6.29 3.07
C PRO A 123 0.03 6.47 3.27
N VAL A 124 -0.47 6.22 4.49
CA VAL A 124 -1.89 6.41 4.82
C VAL A 124 -2.23 7.91 4.84
N VAL A 125 -1.36 8.76 5.40
CA VAL A 125 -1.55 10.22 5.32
C VAL A 125 -1.56 10.70 3.87
N TYR A 126 -0.64 10.20 3.03
CA TYR A 126 -0.57 10.58 1.60
C TYR A 126 -1.79 10.12 0.81
N TYR A 127 -2.31 8.92 1.10
CA TYR A 127 -3.58 8.44 0.58
C TYR A 127 -4.72 9.41 0.91
N LEU A 128 -4.84 9.83 2.17
CA LEU A 128 -5.90 10.74 2.60
C LEU A 128 -5.79 12.13 1.98
N ILE A 129 -4.58 12.70 1.92
CA ILE A 129 -4.33 13.98 1.26
C ILE A 129 -4.72 13.92 -0.23
N ALA A 130 -4.30 12.86 -0.93
CA ALA A 130 -4.63 12.70 -2.35
C ALA A 130 -6.14 12.53 -2.58
N LYS A 131 -6.85 11.86 -1.65
CA LYS A 131 -8.31 11.73 -1.68
C LYS A 131 -9.01 13.07 -1.41
N ALA A 132 -8.57 13.82 -0.39
CA ALA A 132 -9.10 15.14 -0.05
C ALA A 132 -8.96 16.14 -1.22
N LEU A 133 -7.81 16.14 -1.89
CA LEU A 133 -7.52 16.99 -3.04
C LEU A 133 -8.11 16.47 -4.36
N ARG A 134 -8.76 15.29 -4.36
CA ARG A 134 -9.21 14.59 -5.58
C ARG A 134 -8.10 14.39 -6.61
N LYS A 135 -6.86 14.22 -6.14
CA LYS A 135 -5.64 14.04 -6.95
C LYS A 135 -5.10 12.63 -6.93
N GLY A 136 -5.92 11.64 -6.58
CA GLY A 136 -5.50 10.23 -6.51
C GLY A 136 -4.96 9.67 -7.84
N ALA A 137 -5.37 10.20 -8.98
CA ALA A 137 -4.84 9.83 -10.29
C ALA A 137 -3.35 10.15 -10.47
N ALA A 138 -2.80 11.14 -9.75
CA ALA A 138 -1.38 11.48 -9.82
C ALA A 138 -0.47 10.43 -9.14
N LEU A 139 -1.05 9.46 -8.43
CA LEU A 139 -0.33 8.41 -7.71
C LEU A 139 -0.51 7.01 -8.34
N LYS A 140 -1.49 6.84 -9.22
CA LYS A 140 -1.80 5.56 -9.88
C LYS A 140 -0.87 5.38 -11.09
#